data_AF-A0A067XNL2-F1
#
_entry.id   AF-A0A067XNL2-F1
#
_cell.length_a   1.000
_cell.length_b   1.000
_cell.length_c   1.000
_cell.angle_alpha   90.00
_cell.angle_beta   90.00
_cell.angle_gamma   90.00
#
_symmetry.space_group_name_H-M   'P 1'
#
loop_
_entity.id
_entity.type
_entity.pdbx_description
1 polymer ?
#
loop_
_entity_poly.entity_id
_entity_poly.type
_entity_poly.pdbx_seq_one_letter_code
_entity_poly.pdbx_strand_id
1 'polypeptide(L)'
;VISRILPIEDMPYLPDGTPVDIILNPIGVPSRMNLGQVLETHLGWAASRLGYRVATPVFDGAREEEIRAALIEAGLPEDGKVDLYDGRSGEKFDRPVTVGIIYMLKLAHLVEDKIHARSTGPYSLVTQQPLGGKAQFGGQRFGE
;
A
#
# COMPACT_ATOMS: atom_id res chain seq x y z
N VAL A 1 -2.21 4.21 -5.73
CA VAL A 1 -3.12 5.38 -5.64
C VAL A 1 -4.02 5.15 -4.45
N ILE A 2 -4.28 6.17 -3.64
CA ILE A 2 -5.20 6.05 -2.50
C ILE A 2 -6.63 6.13 -3.03
N SER A 3 -7.44 5.11 -2.78
CA SER A 3 -8.84 5.05 -3.24
C SER A 3 -9.83 5.61 -2.24
N ARG A 4 -9.57 5.44 -0.94
CA ARG A 4 -10.42 5.90 0.15
C ARG A 4 -9.56 6.14 1.39
N ILE A 5 -9.89 7.17 2.15
CA ILE A 5 -9.36 7.41 3.50
C ILE A 5 -10.51 7.11 4.45
N LEU A 6 -10.27 6.25 5.43
CA LEU A 6 -11.25 5.87 6.44
C LEU A 6 -10.89 6.53 7.78
N PRO A 7 -11.89 6.87 8.60
CA PRO A 7 -11.67 7.16 10.01
C PRO A 7 -11.05 5.97 10.75
N ILE A 8 -10.37 6.23 11.87
CA ILE A 8 -9.66 5.19 12.62
C ILE A 8 -10.62 4.16 13.24
N GLU A 9 -11.81 4.59 13.62
CA GLU A 9 -12.88 3.75 14.17
C GLU A 9 -13.46 2.75 13.16
N ASP A 10 -13.34 3.05 11.86
CA ASP A 10 -13.81 2.18 10.78
C ASP A 10 -12.76 1.15 10.34
N MET A 11 -11.51 1.31 10.80
CA MET A 11 -10.42 0.43 10.38
C MET A 11 -10.49 -0.91 11.12
N PRO A 12 -10.18 -2.03 10.44
CA PRO A 12 -9.98 -3.30 11.11
C PRO A 12 -8.92 -3.19 12.19
N TYR A 13 -9.14 -3.88 13.31
CA TYR A 13 -8.24 -3.85 14.46
C TYR A 13 -7.82 -5.24 14.91
N LEU A 14 -6.62 -5.28 15.50
CA LEU A 14 -6.00 -6.45 16.09
C LEU A 14 -6.67 -6.82 17.42
N PRO A 15 -6.48 -8.04 17.96
CA PRO A 15 -7.07 -8.44 19.25
C PRO A 15 -6.64 -7.56 20.44
N ASP A 16 -5.53 -6.83 20.30
CA ASP A 16 -5.05 -5.85 21.29
C ASP A 16 -5.71 -4.46 21.17
N GLY A 17 -6.63 -4.30 20.22
CA GLY A 17 -7.34 -3.04 19.93
C GLY A 17 -6.62 -2.11 18.95
N THR A 18 -5.42 -2.47 18.48
CA THR A 18 -4.65 -1.62 17.57
C THR A 18 -5.25 -1.67 16.16
N PRO A 19 -5.68 -0.54 15.57
CA PRO A 19 -6.16 -0.50 14.19
C PRO A 19 -5.01 -0.61 13.19
N VAL A 20 -5.29 -1.19 12.02
CA VAL A 20 -4.32 -1.22 10.91
C VAL A 20 -4.27 0.12 10.18
N ASP A 21 -3.11 0.46 9.60
CA ASP A 21 -2.93 1.74 8.89
C ASP A 21 -3.29 1.66 7.39
N ILE A 22 -2.93 0.57 6.72
CA ILE A 22 -3.06 0.40 5.27
C ILE A 22 -3.58 -0.99 4.95
N ILE A 23 -4.60 -1.06 4.08
CA ILE A 23 -5.14 -2.31 3.56
C ILE A 23 -4.69 -2.49 2.11
N LEU A 24 -4.04 -3.61 1.82
CA LEU A 24 -3.59 -3.97 0.47
C LEU A 24 -4.48 -5.06 -0.13
N ASN A 25 -4.71 -4.98 -1.44
CA ASN A 25 -5.46 -6.01 -2.15
C ASN A 25 -4.60 -7.28 -2.32
N PRO A 26 -5.05 -8.45 -1.83
CA PRO A 26 -4.28 -9.68 -1.88
C PRO A 26 -3.98 -10.16 -3.31
N ILE A 27 -4.78 -9.79 -4.31
CA ILE A 27 -4.59 -10.22 -5.71
C ILE A 27 -3.26 -9.69 -6.29
N GLY A 28 -2.75 -8.57 -5.77
CA GLY A 28 -1.53 -7.93 -6.27
C GLY A 28 -0.25 -8.75 -6.06
N VAL A 29 -0.25 -9.66 -5.08
CA VAL A 29 0.92 -10.50 -4.75
C VAL A 29 1.08 -11.67 -5.72
N PRO A 30 0.11 -12.60 -5.87
CA PRO A 30 0.26 -13.77 -6.74
C PRO A 30 0.34 -13.39 -8.22
N SER A 31 -0.39 -12.36 -8.65
CA SER A 31 -0.40 -11.92 -10.06
C SER A 31 0.94 -11.32 -10.52
N ARG A 32 1.78 -10.86 -9.59
CA ARG A 32 3.06 -10.20 -9.87
C ARG A 32 4.28 -10.97 -9.35
N MET A 33 4.06 -12.14 -8.75
CA MET A 33 5.10 -12.96 -8.13
C MET A 33 5.96 -12.19 -7.11
N ASN A 34 5.37 -11.20 -6.40
CA ASN A 34 6.10 -10.38 -5.43
C ASN A 34 6.04 -10.99 -4.02
N LEU A 35 6.60 -12.19 -3.85
CA LEU A 35 6.61 -12.88 -2.55
C LEU A 35 7.42 -12.11 -1.49
N GLY A 36 8.47 -11.40 -1.91
CA GLY A 36 9.31 -10.58 -1.02
C GLY A 36 8.51 -9.56 -0.21
N GLN A 37 7.40 -9.06 -0.76
CA GLN A 37 6.49 -8.16 -0.04
C GLN A 37 5.92 -8.80 1.23
N VAL A 38 5.51 -10.07 1.16
CA VAL A 38 4.95 -10.81 2.30
C VAL A 38 6.05 -11.15 3.30
N LEU A 39 7.22 -11.57 2.81
CA LEU A 39 8.37 -11.88 3.66
C LEU A 39 8.87 -10.65 4.43
N GLU A 40 8.95 -9.49 3.78
CA GLU A 40 9.26 -8.20 4.42
C GLU A 40 8.20 -7.85 5.48
N THR A 41 6.92 -8.03 5.16
CA THR A 41 5.80 -7.74 6.08
C THR A 41 5.93 -8.53 7.39
N HIS A 42 6.26 -9.81 7.30
CA HIS A 42 6.44 -10.69 8.46
C HIS A 42 7.70 -10.33 9.27
N LEU A 43 8.84 -10.20 8.57
CA LEU A 43 10.12 -9.91 9.20
C LEU A 43 10.12 -8.53 9.86
N GLY A 44 9.53 -7.53 9.22
CA GLY A 44 9.37 -6.18 9.76
C GLY A 44 8.51 -6.18 11.03
N TRP A 45 7.48 -7.03 11.08
CA TRP A 45 6.64 -7.15 12.27
C TRP A 45 7.39 -7.79 13.46
N ALA A 46 8.09 -8.90 13.22
CA ALA A 46 8.93 -9.55 14.22
C ALA A 46 10.02 -8.61 14.74
N ALA A 47 10.75 -7.95 13.84
CA ALA A 47 11.84 -7.03 14.17
C ALA A 47 11.35 -5.82 14.99
N SER A 48 10.19 -5.26 14.65
CA SER A 48 9.58 -4.17 15.43
C SER A 48 9.22 -4.60 16.86
N ARG A 49 8.64 -5.80 17.02
CA ARG A 49 8.25 -6.33 18.31
C ARG A 49 9.45 -6.71 19.19
N LEU A 50 10.53 -7.19 18.59
CA LEU A 50 11.78 -7.54 19.26
C LEU A 50 12.72 -6.33 19.44
N GLY A 51 12.41 -5.19 18.82
CA GLY A 51 13.15 -3.93 19.00
C GLY A 51 14.50 -3.87 18.28
N TYR A 52 14.68 -4.62 17.19
CA TYR A 52 15.91 -4.58 16.39
C TYR A 52 15.64 -4.20 14.93
N ARG A 53 16.70 -3.88 14.20
CA ARG A 53 16.66 -3.61 12.76
C ARG A 53 17.32 -4.76 12.01
N VAL A 54 16.69 -5.19 10.93
CA VAL A 54 17.22 -6.26 10.08
C VAL A 54 17.94 -5.65 8.89
N ALA A 55 19.10 -6.19 8.53
CA ALA A 55 19.75 -5.94 7.26
C ALA A 55 19.64 -7.20 6.40
N THR A 56 18.97 -7.11 5.24
CA THR A 56 18.84 -8.20 4.28
C THR A 56 19.56 -7.84 2.97
N PRO A 57 20.77 -8.39 2.72
CA PRO A 57 21.47 -8.22 1.45
C PRO A 57 20.66 -8.76 0.26
N VAL A 58 20.86 -8.17 -0.92
CA VAL A 58 20.08 -8.47 -2.15
C VAL A 58 20.20 -9.94 -2.60
N PHE A 59 21.32 -10.60 -2.32
CA PHE A 59 21.61 -11.97 -2.78
C PHE A 59 21.81 -13.00 -1.65
N ASP A 60 21.74 -12.56 -0.40
CA ASP A 60 21.86 -13.41 0.80
C ASP A 60 20.92 -12.86 1.88
N GLY A 61 19.64 -12.78 1.51
CA GLY A 61 18.60 -12.24 2.36
C GLY A 61 18.13 -13.26 3.40
N ALA A 62 17.30 -12.79 4.34
CA ALA A 62 16.68 -13.64 5.33
C ALA A 62 15.89 -14.78 4.68
N ARG A 63 16.19 -16.01 5.08
CA ARG A 63 15.49 -17.22 4.62
C ARG A 63 14.14 -17.31 5.28
N GLU A 64 13.20 -18.00 4.63
CA GLU A 64 11.85 -18.18 5.17
C GLU A 64 11.86 -18.80 6.57
N GLU A 65 12.72 -19.79 6.80
CA GLU A 65 12.90 -20.45 8.09
C GLU A 65 13.34 -19.48 9.20
N GLU A 66 14.24 -18.54 8.87
CA GLU A 66 14.74 -17.52 9.80
C GLU A 66 13.64 -16.51 10.14
N ILE A 67 12.81 -16.14 9.15
CA ILE A 67 11.67 -15.23 9.36
C ILE A 67 10.62 -15.90 10.25
N ARG A 68 10.31 -17.19 10.02
CA ARG A 68 9.41 -17.98 10.86
C ARG A 68 9.93 -18.08 12.29
N ALA A 69 11.22 -18.36 12.46
CA ALA A 69 11.86 -18.39 13.77
C ALA A 69 11.76 -17.03 14.50
N ALA A 70 11.99 -15.93 13.78
CA ALA A 70 11.86 -14.58 14.33
C ALA A 70 10.41 -14.24 14.75
N LEU A 71 9.40 -14.68 13.99
CA LEU A 71 7.99 -14.54 14.37
C LEU A 71 7.69 -15.29 15.67
N ILE A 72 8.16 -16.53 15.79
CA ILE A 72 7.97 -17.35 16.99
C ILE A 72 8.66 -16.71 18.20
N GLU A 73 9.90 -16.25 18.03
CA GLU A 73 10.65 -15.53 19.07
C GLU A 73 9.94 -14.26 19.53
N ALA A 74 9.30 -13.55 18.60
CA ALA A 74 8.49 -12.37 18.89
C ALA A 74 7.14 -12.70 19.58
N GLY A 75 6.78 -13.98 19.72
CA GLY A 75 5.48 -14.41 20.22
C GLY A 75 4.33 -14.15 19.24
N LEU A 76 4.63 -14.15 17.94
CA LEU A 76 3.67 -13.99 16.84
C LEU A 76 3.38 -15.35 16.17
N PRO A 77 2.26 -15.49 15.46
CA PRO A 77 1.96 -16.70 14.68
C PRO A 77 3.01 -16.96 13.60
N GLU A 78 3.43 -18.22 13.45
CA GLU A 78 4.46 -18.63 12.48
C GLU A 78 4.09 -18.29 11.03
N ASP A 79 2.79 -18.34 10.70
CA ASP A 79 2.28 -18.03 9.37
C ASP A 79 2.00 -16.54 9.13
N GLY A 80 2.26 -15.69 10.14
CA GLY A 80 2.05 -14.25 10.10
C GLY A 80 0.57 -13.84 9.99
N LYS A 81 -0.36 -14.75 10.27
CA LYS A 81 -1.80 -14.46 10.22
C LYS A 81 -2.39 -14.31 11.60
N VAL A 82 -3.28 -13.34 11.74
CA VAL A 82 -3.98 -13.06 13.00
C VAL A 82 -5.46 -12.87 12.76
N ASP A 83 -6.23 -13.05 13.82
CA ASP A 83 -7.62 -12.67 13.83
C ASP A 83 -7.73 -11.15 13.79
N LEU A 84 -8.48 -10.65 12.82
CA LEU A 84 -8.87 -9.24 12.74
C LEU A 84 -10.36 -9.11 13.07
N TYR A 85 -10.72 -7.94 13.58
CA TYR A 85 -12.09 -7.55 13.85
C TYR A 85 -12.46 -6.37 12.98
N ASP A 86 -13.68 -6.34 12.46
CA ASP A 86 -14.21 -5.23 11.71
C ASP A 86 -14.51 -4.05 12.65
N GLY A 87 -13.94 -2.88 12.37
CA GLY A 87 -14.15 -1.67 13.18
C GLY A 87 -15.60 -1.20 13.22
N ARG A 88 -16.40 -1.53 12.21
CA ARG A 88 -17.79 -1.08 12.09
C ARG A 88 -18.79 -1.98 12.82
N SER A 89 -18.67 -3.28 12.60
CA SER A 89 -19.58 -4.27 13.19
C SER A 89 -19.07 -4.83 14.51
N GLY A 90 -17.75 -4.79 14.75
CA GLY A 90 -17.10 -5.47 15.86
C GLY A 90 -16.97 -6.98 15.66
N GLU A 91 -17.43 -7.52 14.54
CA GLU A 91 -17.37 -8.95 14.26
C GLU A 91 -15.98 -9.38 13.80
N LYS A 92 -15.59 -10.60 14.17
CA LYS A 92 -14.35 -11.22 13.72
C LYS A 92 -14.50 -11.64 12.25
N PHE A 93 -13.47 -11.43 11.43
CA PHE A 93 -13.47 -11.94 10.06
C PHE A 93 -13.48 -13.49 10.01
N ASP A 94 -14.10 -14.04 8.96
CA ASP A 94 -14.24 -15.50 8.76
C ASP A 94 -12.90 -16.26 8.72
N ARG A 95 -11.83 -15.59 8.28
CA ARG A 95 -10.50 -16.19 8.11
C ARG A 95 -9.44 -15.29 8.73
N PRO A 96 -8.37 -15.86 9.28
CA PRO A 96 -7.25 -15.09 9.78
C PRO A 96 -6.56 -14.37 8.61
N VAL A 97 -6.11 -13.15 8.87
CA VAL A 97 -5.58 -12.23 7.87
C VAL A 97 -4.10 -12.02 8.11
N THR A 98 -3.31 -11.96 7.04
CA THR A 98 -1.89 -11.60 7.12
C THR A 98 -1.76 -10.13 7.51
N VAL A 99 -1.10 -9.88 8.65
CA VAL A 99 -0.79 -8.55 9.15
C VAL A 99 0.71 -8.46 9.37
N GLY A 100 1.26 -7.26 9.28
CA GLY A 100 2.64 -7.02 9.63
C GLY A 100 3.05 -5.60 9.27
N ILE A 101 4.37 -5.39 9.14
CA ILE A 101 4.94 -4.06 8.93
C ILE A 101 5.75 -4.07 7.65
N ILE A 102 5.40 -3.19 6.73
CA ILE A 102 6.07 -3.03 5.45
C ILE A 102 6.50 -1.58 5.26
N TYR A 103 7.62 -1.36 4.58
CA TYR A 103 8.08 -0.02 4.26
C TYR A 103 7.32 0.57 3.06
N MET A 104 6.66 1.72 3.27
CA MET A 104 5.87 2.40 2.24
C MET A 104 6.52 3.72 1.81
N LEU A 105 6.66 3.92 0.50
CA LEU A 105 7.20 5.14 -0.09
C LEU A 105 6.09 6.04 -0.67
N LYS A 106 6.19 7.34 -0.38
CA LYS A 106 5.36 8.37 -1.04
C LYS A 106 6.06 8.83 -2.32
N LEU A 107 5.44 8.55 -3.47
CA LEU A 107 5.93 9.01 -4.77
C LEU A 107 5.46 10.43 -5.09
N ALA A 108 6.19 11.14 -5.94
CA ALA A 108 5.94 12.55 -6.28
C ALA A 108 4.69 12.80 -7.14
N HIS A 109 4.03 11.77 -7.65
CA HIS A 109 2.91 11.90 -8.59
C HIS A 109 1.58 12.21 -7.88
N LEU A 110 1.41 13.47 -7.47
CA LEU A 110 0.21 13.97 -6.78
C LEU A 110 -0.93 14.30 -7.75
N VAL A 111 -2.16 14.23 -7.25
CA VAL A 111 -3.37 14.52 -8.05
C VAL A 111 -3.50 16.02 -8.35
N GLU A 112 -3.06 16.88 -7.43
CA GLU A 112 -3.04 18.35 -7.58
C GLU A 112 -2.29 18.79 -8.83
N ASP A 113 -1.15 18.14 -9.10
CA ASP A 113 -0.35 18.42 -10.29
C ASP A 113 -1.00 17.91 -11.59
N LYS A 114 -1.91 16.93 -11.49
CA LYS A 114 -2.52 16.24 -12.64
C LYS A 114 -3.91 16.73 -13.02
N ILE A 115 -4.68 17.30 -12.09
CA ILE A 115 -6.02 17.83 -12.39
C ILE A 115 -5.88 18.94 -13.42
N HIS A 116 -6.62 18.80 -14.52
CA HIS A 116 -6.70 19.79 -15.59
C HIS A 116 -8.07 19.70 -16.26
N ALA A 117 -8.71 20.84 -16.46
CA ALA A 117 -9.96 20.95 -17.20
C ALA A 117 -9.92 22.23 -18.04
N ARG A 118 -10.55 22.18 -19.22
CA ARG A 118 -10.65 23.33 -20.13
C ARG A 118 -12.08 23.43 -20.64
N SER A 119 -12.66 24.62 -20.53
CA SER A 119 -13.91 24.99 -21.21
C SER A 119 -13.63 25.79 -22.48
N THR A 120 -13.05 26.98 -22.34
CA THR A 120 -12.55 27.84 -23.42
C THR A 120 -11.10 28.24 -23.14
N GLY A 121 -10.35 28.67 -24.16
CA GLY A 121 -8.93 28.99 -23.98
C GLY A 121 -8.24 29.38 -25.27
N PRO A 122 -6.91 29.57 -25.24
CA PRO A 122 -6.14 29.99 -26.40
C PRO A 122 -6.10 28.92 -27.50
N TYR A 123 -5.97 29.40 -28.73
CA TYR A 123 -5.90 28.61 -29.96
C TYR A 123 -4.60 28.92 -30.71
N SER A 124 -4.11 27.93 -31.44
CA SER A 124 -3.00 28.11 -32.38
C SER A 124 -3.40 29.06 -33.51
N LEU A 125 -2.54 30.02 -33.85
CA LEU A 125 -2.78 30.97 -34.95
C LEU A 125 -2.82 30.28 -36.32
N VAL A 126 -2.13 29.15 -36.48
CA VAL A 126 -2.02 28.46 -37.77
C VAL A 126 -3.20 27.52 -37.99
N THR A 127 -3.47 26.65 -37.02
CA THR A 127 -4.47 25.57 -37.17
C THR A 127 -5.82 25.91 -36.58
N GLN A 128 -5.92 27.00 -35.80
CA GLN A 128 -7.09 27.33 -34.99
C GLN A 128 -7.55 26.16 -34.10
N GLN A 129 -6.61 25.32 -33.67
CA GLN A 129 -6.85 24.25 -32.70
C GLN A 129 -6.44 24.69 -31.28
N PRO A 130 -7.07 24.13 -30.23
CA PRO A 130 -6.62 24.29 -28.85
C PRO A 130 -5.12 24.08 -28.68
N LEU A 131 -4.44 24.96 -27.93
CA LEU A 131 -3.04 24.74 -27.55
C LEU A 131 -2.87 23.46 -26.72
N GLY A 132 -1.64 22.97 -26.59
CA GLY A 132 -1.31 21.77 -25.84
C GLY A 132 -0.81 22.06 -24.42
N GLY A 133 -1.12 21.15 -23.49
CA GLY A 133 -0.53 21.14 -22.14
C GLY A 133 -1.24 22.03 -21.10
N LYS A 134 -1.21 21.57 -19.84
CA LYS A 134 -1.83 22.25 -18.68
C LYS A 134 -1.33 23.69 -18.50
N ALA A 135 -0.02 23.91 -18.65
CA ALA A 135 0.61 25.22 -18.47
C ALA A 135 0.09 26.31 -19.42
N GLN A 136 -0.46 25.93 -20.58
CA GLN A 136 -0.98 26.86 -21.59
C GLN A 136 -2.51 26.92 -21.59
N PHE A 137 -3.18 26.38 -20.56
CA PHE A 137 -4.63 26.13 -20.59
C PHE A 137 -5.05 25.37 -21.86
N GLY A 138 -4.21 24.41 -22.26
CA GLY A 138 -4.37 23.61 -23.47
C GLY A 138 -5.56 22.64 -23.39
N GLY A 139 -6.05 22.21 -24.55
CA GLY A 139 -7.11 21.21 -24.64
C GLY A 139 -6.56 19.78 -24.54
N GLN A 140 -7.45 18.82 -24.31
CA GLN A 140 -7.10 17.41 -24.47
C GLN A 140 -7.13 17.06 -25.96
N ARG A 141 -6.10 16.37 -26.42
CA ARG A 141 -6.07 15.88 -27.80
C ARG A 141 -7.07 14.74 -27.95
N PHE A 142 -8.01 14.88 -28.88
CA PHE A 142 -8.82 13.78 -29.39
C PHE A 142 -8.10 13.26 -30.65
N GLY A 143 -7.37 12.16 -30.50
CA GLY A 143 -6.61 11.53 -31.58
C GLY A 143 -7.44 10.52 -32.38
N GLU A 144 -6.85 10.00 -33.45
CA GLU A 144 -7.24 8.72 -34.06
C GLU A 144 -6.84 7.54 -33.17
#